data_AF-A0A183WIC3-F1
#
_entry.id   AF-A0A183WIC3-F1
#
_cell.length_a   1.000
_cell.length_b   1.000
_cell.length_c   1.000
_cell.angle_alpha   90.00
_cell.angle_beta   90.00
_cell.angle_gamma   90.00
#
_symmetry.space_group_name_H-M   'P 1'
#
loop_
_entity.id
_entity.type
_entity.pdbx_description
1 polymer ?
#
loop_
_entity_poly.entity_id
_entity_poly.type
_entity_poly.pdbx_seq_one_letter_code
_entity_poly.pdbx_strand_id
1 'polypeptide(L)'
;MFTNVNRIQRRNVKELDKNVNNCINSVVDFTQTDNASENQVSIFNNPFPSNEIGGYINTSNSSKNQYKLEINELKVIDDFIERLWKVGERGRKGRMLTEEEMTMLCHRSRPLFLAQPIVLTLRGPIKICGDIHGQYCDLLHLFELCGKPENVNYLFLGDYVDRGRHSLETISLLLCYKLKYPSRFFLLRGNHESQSITKIYGFFDECKRRFSAKLWKVFIDTFNCLPVCAIIENQIFCCHGGLSPEFLTPDLCDLNDLKLKIRSLTRPCDVPDAGILCDLLWADPWYIDDTNDKNTPEPSGWESNERGVSYMFGADIVDQFLERFNLDLIVRAHQVVEDGYEFYANRSLVTIFSAPNYCGEFDNAAAVFCLSKISNQIENLQPTFCNLINDEIDQSLQKEADLEGSFQIIRSIVPNKKKD
;
A
#
# COMPACT_ATOMS: atom_id res chain seq x y z
N MET A 1 21.44 -12.49 6.89
CA MET A 1 22.40 -11.39 7.14
C MET A 1 21.60 -10.11 7.15
N PHE A 2 21.84 -9.21 8.10
CA PHE A 2 21.28 -7.86 8.06
C PHE A 2 22.31 -6.93 7.43
N THR A 3 21.91 -6.19 6.40
CA THR A 3 22.66 -5.03 5.91
C THR A 3 22.09 -3.80 6.61
N ASN A 4 22.86 -3.24 7.55
CA ASN A 4 22.49 -2.01 8.22
C ASN A 4 22.61 -0.84 7.23
N VAL A 5 21.57 -0.03 7.13
CA VAL A 5 21.66 1.28 6.49
C VAL A 5 21.77 2.32 7.60
N ASN A 6 22.85 3.10 7.54
CA ASN A 6 23.08 4.18 8.50
C ASN A 6 21.85 5.10 8.57
N ARG A 7 21.56 5.56 9.81
CA ARG A 7 20.50 6.51 10.19
C ARG A 7 20.06 7.42 9.04
N ILE A 8 18.75 7.48 8.82
CA ILE A 8 18.12 8.51 7.98
C ILE A 8 18.36 9.85 8.67
N GLN A 9 19.43 10.53 8.28
CA GLN A 9 19.74 11.89 8.73
C GLN A 9 19.21 12.86 7.69
N ARG A 10 18.41 13.83 8.14
CA ARG A 10 17.96 14.96 7.33
C ARG A 10 19.10 15.54 6.50
N ARG A 11 18.79 15.83 5.23
CA ARG A 11 19.63 16.65 4.35
C ARG A 11 19.89 18.00 5.04
N ASN A 12 21.16 18.39 5.18
CA ASN A 12 21.55 19.64 5.86
C ASN A 12 21.30 20.87 4.96
N VAL A 13 20.03 21.22 4.74
CA VAL A 13 19.64 22.42 4.00
C VAL A 13 19.81 23.65 4.90
N LYS A 14 21.04 24.19 4.94
CA LYS A 14 21.39 25.45 5.61
C LYS A 14 22.47 26.24 4.87
N GLU A 15 22.21 26.62 3.62
CA GLU A 15 22.77 27.86 3.03
C GLU A 15 22.08 28.21 1.70
N LEU A 16 20.95 28.94 1.75
CA LEU A 16 20.41 29.71 0.63
C LEU A 16 19.32 30.68 1.12
N ASP A 17 19.76 31.84 1.61
CA ASP A 17 18.91 32.87 2.23
C ASP A 17 18.86 34.13 1.35
N LYS A 18 17.65 34.58 0.94
CA LYS A 18 17.25 35.98 0.63
C LYS A 18 15.85 36.13 -0.03
N ASN A 19 14.91 36.71 0.74
CA ASN A 19 13.81 37.61 0.31
C ASN A 19 12.72 37.03 -0.66
N VAL A 20 11.47 37.49 -0.70
CA VAL A 20 10.85 38.81 -0.43
C VAL A 20 9.51 38.66 0.35
N ASN A 21 8.99 39.74 0.96
CA ASN A 21 7.84 39.75 1.89
C ASN A 21 6.47 40.13 1.28
N ASN A 22 5.40 39.76 2.02
CA ASN A 22 4.25 40.59 2.48
C ASN A 22 2.83 40.55 1.83
N CYS A 23 1.85 40.38 2.75
CA CYS A 23 0.48 40.95 2.82
C CYS A 23 -0.68 40.39 1.94
N ILE A 24 -1.99 40.46 2.31
CA ILE A 24 -2.78 40.31 3.59
C ILE A 24 -4.31 40.54 3.30
N ASN A 25 -5.24 39.95 4.09
CA ASN A 25 -6.72 40.23 4.17
C ASN A 25 -7.64 39.78 2.99
N SER A 26 -8.97 39.49 3.12
CA SER A 26 -9.89 39.32 4.30
C SER A 26 -11.34 38.84 3.96
N VAL A 27 -11.94 38.00 4.85
CA VAL A 27 -13.34 38.06 5.42
C VAL A 27 -14.64 37.64 4.63
N VAL A 28 -15.26 36.49 5.05
CA VAL A 28 -16.73 36.19 5.37
C VAL A 28 -17.74 36.24 4.15
N ASP A 29 -19.01 35.77 4.06
CA ASP A 29 -20.19 35.52 4.96
C ASP A 29 -21.21 34.39 4.48
N PHE A 30 -22.42 34.30 5.10
CA PHE A 30 -23.46 33.23 5.08
C PHE A 30 -24.72 33.46 4.20
N THR A 31 -25.55 32.41 3.94
CA THR A 31 -26.99 32.30 4.37
C THR A 31 -27.73 30.96 4.01
N GLN A 32 -28.92 30.75 4.60
CA GLN A 32 -29.78 29.52 4.67
C GLN A 32 -30.80 29.39 3.47
N THR A 33 -31.83 28.52 3.34
CA THR A 33 -32.83 27.86 4.25
C THR A 33 -33.63 26.68 3.59
N ASP A 34 -34.18 25.74 4.40
CA ASP A 34 -35.56 25.14 4.37
C ASP A 34 -36.16 24.36 3.14
N ASN A 35 -37.18 23.45 3.21
CA ASN A 35 -37.81 22.62 4.28
C ASN A 35 -38.75 21.47 3.72
N ALA A 36 -39.04 20.43 4.52
CA ALA A 36 -40.18 19.45 4.45
C ALA A 36 -40.37 18.53 3.19
N SER A 37 -41.21 17.46 3.14
CA SER A 37 -42.20 16.84 4.07
C SER A 37 -42.33 15.28 3.89
N GLU A 38 -43.08 14.58 4.77
CA GLU A 38 -43.26 13.10 4.79
C GLU A 38 -44.58 12.57 4.17
N ASN A 39 -44.66 11.25 3.92
CA ASN A 39 -45.91 10.47 3.94
C ASN A 39 -45.68 8.95 4.16
N GLN A 40 -46.69 8.21 4.65
CA GLN A 40 -46.58 6.81 5.12
C GLN A 40 -47.36 5.80 4.26
N VAL A 41 -47.01 4.50 4.34
CA VAL A 41 -47.93 3.33 4.52
C VAL A 41 -47.13 2.01 4.71
N SER A 42 -47.78 0.96 5.25
CA SER A 42 -47.18 -0.23 5.90
C SER A 42 -46.74 -1.41 4.99
N ILE A 43 -45.82 -2.24 5.52
CA ILE A 43 -45.29 -3.49 4.92
C ILE A 43 -45.51 -4.69 5.87
N PHE A 44 -45.63 -5.92 5.32
CA PHE A 44 -45.72 -7.19 6.06
C PHE A 44 -44.32 -7.82 6.34
N ASN A 45 -44.20 -8.57 7.45
CA ASN A 45 -42.93 -9.09 7.96
C ASN A 45 -42.26 -10.19 7.12
N ASN A 46 -40.93 -10.15 7.01
CA ASN A 46 -40.06 -11.32 6.74
C ASN A 46 -38.65 -11.07 7.34
N PRO A 47 -37.92 -12.07 7.89
CA PRO A 47 -36.93 -11.81 8.96
C PRO A 47 -35.44 -11.76 8.54
N PHE A 48 -35.08 -11.14 7.41
CA PHE A 48 -33.68 -10.78 7.09
C PHE A 48 -33.63 -9.46 6.31
N PRO A 49 -33.03 -8.38 6.85
CA PRO A 49 -33.06 -7.06 6.20
C PRO A 49 -31.98 -6.91 5.11
N SER A 50 -32.42 -6.80 3.86
CA SER A 50 -31.64 -6.25 2.75
C SER A 50 -31.84 -4.74 2.68
N ASN A 51 -30.80 -3.94 2.90
CA ASN A 51 -30.88 -2.47 2.88
C ASN A 51 -30.10 -1.86 1.72
N GLU A 52 -30.79 -1.06 0.90
CA GLU A 52 -30.18 0.04 0.15
C GLU A 52 -30.82 1.38 0.58
N ILE A 53 -29.96 2.36 0.84
CA ILE A 53 -30.13 3.82 0.69
C ILE A 53 -31.40 4.50 1.26
N GLY A 54 -31.19 5.42 2.21
CA GLY A 54 -31.98 6.65 2.32
C GLY A 54 -32.61 6.95 3.68
N GLY A 55 -31.95 7.77 4.50
CA GLY A 55 -32.56 8.33 5.72
C GLY A 55 -31.55 9.03 6.64
N TYR A 56 -31.74 10.33 6.90
CA TYR A 56 -30.95 11.06 7.90
C TYR A 56 -31.39 10.67 9.32
N ILE A 57 -30.48 10.16 10.14
CA ILE A 57 -30.72 9.96 11.57
C ILE A 57 -29.55 10.54 12.38
N ASN A 58 -29.85 11.48 13.26
CA ASN A 58 -28.89 12.01 14.25
C ASN A 58 -28.49 10.91 15.23
N THR A 59 -27.27 10.36 15.11
CA THR A 59 -26.70 9.43 16.10
C THR A 59 -25.26 9.80 16.46
N SER A 60 -25.12 10.77 17.36
CA SER A 60 -23.89 10.91 18.14
C SER A 60 -23.58 9.59 18.86
N ASN A 61 -22.31 9.16 18.82
CA ASN A 61 -21.74 7.93 19.43
C ASN A 61 -21.99 6.57 18.74
N SER A 62 -22.68 6.46 17.59
CA SER A 62 -22.86 5.14 16.93
C SER A 62 -21.63 4.62 16.17
N SER A 63 -20.90 5.51 15.47
CA SER A 63 -20.01 5.17 14.33
C SER A 63 -18.75 4.35 14.66
N LYS A 64 -18.47 4.02 15.92
CA LYS A 64 -17.16 3.48 16.35
C LYS A 64 -16.99 1.95 16.26
N ASN A 65 -18.06 1.19 15.98
CA ASN A 65 -18.02 -0.29 16.01
C ASN A 65 -18.22 -0.98 14.64
N GLN A 66 -18.67 -0.29 13.59
CA GLN A 66 -19.25 -0.91 12.37
C GLN A 66 -18.32 -1.86 11.60
N TYR A 67 -17.00 -1.68 11.67
CA TYR A 67 -16.01 -2.46 10.92
C TYR A 67 -15.23 -3.47 11.77
N LYS A 68 -15.58 -3.62 13.06
CA LYS A 68 -14.96 -4.60 13.94
C LYS A 68 -15.65 -5.96 13.75
N LEU A 69 -14.89 -6.97 13.33
CA LEU A 69 -15.40 -8.34 13.21
C LEU A 69 -15.92 -8.86 14.55
N GLU A 70 -17.02 -9.62 14.50
CA GLU A 70 -17.53 -10.33 15.67
C GLU A 70 -16.61 -11.49 16.08
N ILE A 71 -16.74 -11.96 17.34
CA ILE A 71 -15.94 -13.08 17.87
C ILE A 71 -16.11 -14.36 17.04
N ASN A 72 -17.27 -14.57 16.43
CA ASN A 72 -17.51 -15.74 15.57
C ASN A 72 -16.88 -15.56 14.18
N GLU A 73 -16.87 -14.35 13.63
CA GLU A 73 -16.19 -14.06 12.36
C GLU A 73 -14.67 -14.18 12.51
N LEU A 74 -14.10 -13.68 13.61
CA LEU A 74 -12.66 -13.82 13.89
C LEU A 74 -12.22 -15.29 13.92
N LYS A 75 -13.02 -16.19 14.49
CA LYS A 75 -12.76 -17.65 14.47
C LYS A 75 -12.80 -18.25 13.05
N VAL A 76 -13.62 -17.72 12.16
CA VAL A 76 -13.67 -18.14 10.75
C VAL A 76 -12.42 -17.65 10.01
N ILE A 77 -11.97 -16.42 10.26
CA ILE A 77 -10.69 -15.91 9.73
C ILE A 77 -9.51 -16.72 10.29
N ASP A 78 -9.58 -17.18 11.54
CA ASP A 78 -8.55 -18.07 12.13
C ASP A 78 -8.47 -19.44 11.44
N ASP A 79 -9.61 -20.11 11.19
CA ASP A 79 -9.65 -21.35 10.39
C ASP A 79 -9.07 -21.13 8.99
N PHE A 80 -9.42 -20.02 8.34
CA PHE A 80 -8.93 -19.71 6.99
C PHE A 80 -7.42 -19.50 6.98
N ILE A 81 -6.86 -18.78 7.96
CA ILE A 81 -5.40 -18.61 8.10
C ILE A 81 -4.73 -19.97 8.35
N GLU A 82 -5.26 -20.79 9.26
CA GLU A 82 -4.69 -22.10 9.57
C GLU A 82 -4.72 -23.05 8.35
N ARG A 83 -5.82 -23.05 7.59
CA ARG A 83 -5.95 -23.82 6.34
C ARG A 83 -5.00 -23.35 5.26
N LEU A 84 -4.88 -22.04 5.06
CA LEU A 84 -4.00 -21.44 4.06
C LEU A 84 -2.53 -21.79 4.34
N TRP A 85 -2.05 -21.63 5.59
CA TRP A 85 -0.69 -22.06 5.97
C TRP A 85 -0.45 -23.55 5.67
N LYS A 86 -1.44 -24.43 5.90
CA LYS A 86 -1.37 -25.87 5.57
C LYS A 86 -1.43 -26.20 4.07
N VAL A 87 -1.75 -25.25 3.19
CA VAL A 87 -1.64 -25.42 1.72
C VAL A 87 -0.17 -25.28 1.26
N GLY A 88 0.62 -24.44 1.92
CA GLY A 88 2.04 -24.24 1.59
C GLY A 88 2.99 -25.35 2.05
N GLU A 89 2.58 -26.15 3.04
CA GLU A 89 3.39 -27.26 3.57
C GLU A 89 3.57 -28.38 2.52
N ARG A 90 4.75 -28.43 1.88
CA ARG A 90 5.12 -29.39 0.83
C ARG A 90 4.70 -30.83 1.19
N GLY A 91 3.65 -31.33 0.54
CA GLY A 91 3.13 -32.70 0.66
C GLY A 91 1.82 -32.85 1.46
N ARG A 92 1.31 -31.81 2.12
CA ARG A 92 0.00 -31.85 2.79
C ARG A 92 -1.11 -31.39 1.84
N LYS A 93 -2.23 -32.13 1.82
CA LYS A 93 -3.46 -31.75 1.11
C LYS A 93 -4.28 -30.75 1.95
N GLY A 94 -3.73 -29.56 2.20
CA GLY A 94 -4.50 -28.44 2.72
C GLY A 94 -5.69 -28.15 1.80
N ARG A 95 -6.88 -27.94 2.37
CA ARG A 95 -8.05 -27.54 1.59
C ARG A 95 -8.07 -26.02 1.49
N MET A 96 -7.74 -25.53 0.30
CA MET A 96 -7.96 -24.13 -0.12
C MET A 96 -9.39 -23.69 0.19
N LEU A 97 -9.58 -22.37 0.30
CA LEU A 97 -10.90 -21.76 0.51
C LEU A 97 -11.85 -22.04 -0.66
N THR A 98 -13.16 -22.08 -0.39
CA THR A 98 -14.20 -22.18 -1.42
C THR A 98 -14.48 -20.82 -2.09
N GLU A 99 -15.27 -20.82 -3.17
CA GLU A 99 -15.68 -19.58 -3.83
C GLU A 99 -16.50 -18.68 -2.90
N GLU A 100 -17.35 -19.27 -2.04
CA GLU A 100 -18.15 -18.58 -1.04
C GLU A 100 -17.28 -17.97 0.07
N GLU A 101 -16.29 -18.73 0.56
CA GLU A 101 -15.34 -18.26 1.59
C GLU A 101 -14.49 -17.08 1.10
N MET A 102 -13.97 -17.15 -0.12
CA MET A 102 -13.24 -16.03 -0.74
C MET A 102 -14.15 -14.85 -1.08
N THR A 103 -15.39 -15.11 -1.53
CA THR A 103 -16.40 -14.05 -1.75
C THR A 103 -16.70 -13.31 -0.45
N MET A 104 -16.81 -14.02 0.68
CA MET A 104 -17.00 -13.43 2.01
C MET A 104 -15.79 -12.58 2.42
N LEU A 105 -14.55 -13.07 2.26
CA LEU A 105 -13.33 -12.29 2.53
C LEU A 105 -13.32 -10.96 1.78
N CYS A 106 -13.61 -10.98 0.48
CA CYS A 106 -13.73 -9.78 -0.35
C CYS A 106 -14.82 -8.84 0.17
N HIS A 107 -16.04 -9.35 0.40
CA HIS A 107 -17.17 -8.56 0.89
C HIS A 107 -16.95 -7.94 2.27
N ARG A 108 -16.19 -8.58 3.18
CA ARG A 108 -15.83 -7.99 4.48
C ARG A 108 -14.64 -7.02 4.37
N SER A 109 -13.71 -7.24 3.43
CA SER A 109 -12.53 -6.39 3.24
C SER A 109 -12.84 -5.05 2.57
N ARG A 110 -13.74 -5.04 1.58
CA ARG A 110 -14.19 -3.81 0.87
C ARG A 110 -14.57 -2.64 1.80
N PRO A 111 -15.53 -2.79 2.74
CA PRO A 111 -15.91 -1.70 3.64
C PRO A 111 -14.77 -1.28 4.59
N LEU A 112 -13.90 -2.21 4.99
CA LEU A 112 -12.72 -1.90 5.80
C LEU A 112 -11.70 -1.03 5.05
N PHE A 113 -11.45 -1.31 3.76
CA PHE A 113 -10.58 -0.47 2.93
C PHE A 113 -11.19 0.91 2.65
N LEU A 114 -12.50 0.99 2.40
CA LEU A 114 -13.20 2.27 2.18
C LEU A 114 -13.27 3.12 3.45
N ALA A 115 -13.37 2.50 4.63
CA ALA A 115 -13.32 3.18 5.92
C ALA A 115 -11.93 3.68 6.33
N GLN A 116 -10.87 3.20 5.66
CA GLN A 116 -9.51 3.74 5.83
C GLN A 116 -9.21 4.79 4.74
N PRO A 117 -8.46 5.87 5.05
CA PRO A 117 -8.07 6.87 4.05
C PRO A 117 -7.32 6.26 2.86
N ILE A 118 -7.46 6.85 1.67
CA ILE A 118 -6.73 6.40 0.47
C ILE A 118 -5.22 6.67 0.56
N VAL A 119 -4.84 7.70 1.35
CA VAL A 119 -3.48 8.00 1.80
C VAL A 119 -3.37 7.56 3.27
N LEU A 120 -2.72 6.44 3.54
CA LEU A 120 -2.60 5.91 4.90
C LEU A 120 -1.58 6.72 5.72
N THR A 121 -1.94 7.19 6.92
CA THR A 121 -0.98 7.75 7.88
C THR A 121 -0.54 6.65 8.85
N LEU A 122 0.75 6.28 8.83
CA LEU A 122 1.30 5.11 9.52
C LEU A 122 2.44 5.49 10.50
N ARG A 123 2.74 4.58 11.44
CA ARG A 123 3.79 4.74 12.45
C ARG A 123 4.69 3.51 12.55
N GLY A 124 5.97 3.72 12.84
CA GLY A 124 6.95 2.67 13.08
C GLY A 124 6.87 2.09 14.51
N PRO A 125 7.44 0.91 14.76
CA PRO A 125 8.17 0.06 13.81
C PRO A 125 7.23 -0.64 12.81
N ILE A 126 7.70 -0.86 11.58
CA ILE A 126 6.93 -1.46 10.48
C ILE A 126 7.86 -2.14 9.47
N LYS A 127 7.39 -3.22 8.84
CA LYS A 127 8.07 -3.89 7.74
C LYS A 127 7.36 -3.59 6.42
N ILE A 128 8.12 -3.20 5.40
CA ILE A 128 7.62 -2.86 4.07
C ILE A 128 8.04 -3.93 3.08
N CYS A 129 7.07 -4.49 2.37
CA CYS A 129 7.24 -5.53 1.35
C CYS A 129 6.81 -4.99 -0.01
N GLY A 130 7.59 -5.29 -1.06
CA GLY A 130 7.21 -5.06 -2.44
C GLY A 130 6.37 -6.20 -3.02
N ASP A 131 6.46 -6.35 -4.33
CA ASP A 131 5.69 -7.27 -5.17
C ASP A 131 5.81 -8.74 -4.72
N ILE A 132 4.70 -9.49 -4.82
CA ILE A 132 4.60 -10.90 -4.43
C ILE A 132 4.14 -11.81 -5.58
N HIS A 133 3.34 -11.30 -6.53
CA HIS A 133 2.95 -11.96 -7.78
C HIS A 133 2.64 -13.47 -7.66
N GLY A 134 1.71 -13.84 -6.77
CA GLY A 134 1.30 -15.24 -6.61
C GLY A 134 2.40 -16.24 -6.17
N GLN A 135 3.58 -15.79 -5.72
CA GLN A 135 4.65 -16.63 -5.16
C GLN A 135 4.36 -17.00 -3.70
N TYR A 136 3.24 -17.71 -3.51
CA TYR A 136 2.67 -17.99 -2.19
C TYR A 136 3.63 -18.68 -1.20
N CYS A 137 4.46 -19.61 -1.67
CA CYS A 137 5.44 -20.30 -0.82
C CYS A 137 6.51 -19.34 -0.28
N ASP A 138 6.93 -18.37 -1.09
CA ASP A 138 7.92 -17.37 -0.71
C ASP A 138 7.29 -16.30 0.22
N LEU A 139 6.00 -15.97 0.04
CA LEU A 139 5.24 -15.15 1.01
C LEU A 139 5.11 -15.81 2.39
N LEU A 140 4.85 -17.13 2.45
CA LEU A 140 4.83 -17.85 3.72
C LEU A 140 6.20 -17.82 4.39
N HIS A 141 7.27 -18.05 3.62
CA HIS A 141 8.64 -17.98 4.14
C HIS A 141 9.06 -16.56 4.56
N LEU A 142 8.57 -15.53 3.87
CA LEU A 142 8.69 -14.14 4.29
C LEU A 142 8.10 -13.95 5.69
N PHE A 143 6.90 -14.48 5.98
CA PHE A 143 6.33 -14.43 7.34
C PHE A 143 7.04 -15.33 8.37
N GLU A 144 7.71 -16.41 7.95
CA GLU A 144 8.58 -17.20 8.83
C GLU A 144 9.84 -16.42 9.25
N LEU A 145 10.55 -15.83 8.29
CA LEU A 145 11.79 -15.07 8.53
C LEU A 145 11.52 -13.70 9.17
N CYS A 146 10.49 -12.99 8.71
CA CYS A 146 10.19 -11.63 9.18
C CYS A 146 9.27 -11.59 10.41
N GLY A 147 8.64 -12.70 10.76
CA GLY A 147 7.70 -12.82 11.88
C GLY A 147 6.24 -12.56 11.49
N LYS A 148 5.30 -13.24 12.15
CA LYS A 148 3.88 -13.21 11.79
C LYS A 148 3.18 -11.88 12.15
N PRO A 149 2.15 -11.45 11.39
CA PRO A 149 1.37 -10.21 11.65
C PRO A 149 0.75 -10.06 13.04
N GLU A 150 0.64 -11.15 13.80
CA GLU A 150 0.32 -11.16 15.24
C GLU A 150 1.20 -10.19 16.04
N ASN A 151 2.50 -10.17 15.75
CA ASN A 151 3.50 -9.43 16.52
C ASN A 151 4.10 -8.26 15.72
N VAL A 152 4.12 -8.36 14.39
CA VAL A 152 4.82 -7.44 13.48
C VAL A 152 3.84 -6.61 12.65
N ASN A 153 4.09 -5.30 12.54
CA ASN A 153 3.33 -4.42 11.64
C ASN A 153 3.86 -4.55 10.22
N TYR A 154 2.97 -4.60 9.22
CA TYR A 154 3.32 -4.75 7.81
C TYR A 154 2.62 -3.72 6.92
N LEU A 155 3.36 -3.21 5.94
CA LEU A 155 2.86 -2.52 4.75
C LEU A 155 3.31 -3.34 3.53
N PHE A 156 2.38 -3.77 2.69
CA PHE A 156 2.73 -4.25 1.35
C PHE A 156 2.41 -3.18 0.31
N LEU A 157 3.26 -3.06 -0.70
CA LEU A 157 3.22 -1.98 -1.69
C LEU A 157 2.38 -2.30 -2.93
N GLY A 158 1.83 -3.51 -3.07
CA GLY A 158 0.99 -3.92 -4.20
C GLY A 158 1.42 -5.25 -4.82
N ASP A 159 0.86 -5.55 -5.99
CA ASP A 159 1.21 -6.64 -6.89
C ASP A 159 1.24 -8.02 -6.21
N TYR A 160 0.06 -8.40 -5.72
CA TYR A 160 -0.20 -9.65 -5.02
C TYR A 160 -0.47 -10.82 -5.98
N VAL A 161 -0.96 -10.51 -7.18
CA VAL A 161 -1.53 -11.47 -8.14
C VAL A 161 -0.79 -11.45 -9.48
N ASP A 162 -1.25 -12.30 -10.42
CA ASP A 162 -0.64 -12.55 -11.74
C ASP A 162 0.77 -13.18 -11.68
N ARG A 163 1.27 -13.60 -12.85
CA ARG A 163 2.59 -14.20 -13.12
C ARG A 163 2.87 -15.53 -12.40
N GLY A 164 2.78 -15.57 -11.08
CA GLY A 164 2.91 -16.76 -10.26
C GLY A 164 1.70 -17.70 -10.34
N ARG A 165 1.75 -18.78 -9.56
CA ARG A 165 0.85 -19.95 -9.71
C ARG A 165 -0.27 -20.05 -8.68
N HIS A 166 -0.20 -19.23 -7.62
CA HIS A 166 -1.01 -19.35 -6.42
C HIS A 166 -1.51 -17.95 -5.98
N SER A 167 -1.98 -17.16 -6.93
CA SER A 167 -2.45 -15.79 -6.69
C SER A 167 -3.62 -15.78 -5.71
N LEU A 168 -4.53 -16.77 -5.82
CA LEU A 168 -5.69 -16.89 -4.94
C LEU A 168 -5.30 -17.19 -3.49
N GLU A 169 -4.35 -18.09 -3.24
CA GLU A 169 -3.79 -18.33 -1.90
C GLU A 169 -3.15 -17.06 -1.33
N THR A 170 -2.33 -16.38 -2.16
CA THR A 170 -1.64 -15.14 -1.80
C THR A 170 -2.62 -14.06 -1.36
N ILE A 171 -3.55 -13.64 -2.23
CA ILE A 171 -4.48 -12.56 -1.89
C ILE A 171 -5.43 -12.95 -0.75
N SER A 172 -5.87 -14.22 -0.67
CA SER A 172 -6.73 -14.67 0.42
C SER A 172 -6.05 -14.57 1.77
N LEU A 173 -4.77 -14.95 1.88
CA LEU A 173 -4.02 -14.84 3.13
C LEU A 173 -3.81 -13.37 3.54
N LEU A 174 -3.51 -12.50 2.57
CA LEU A 174 -3.33 -11.07 2.81
C LEU A 174 -4.65 -10.40 3.26
N LEU A 175 -5.79 -10.75 2.66
CA LEU A 175 -7.10 -10.27 3.09
C LEU A 175 -7.50 -10.82 4.47
N CYS A 176 -7.23 -12.10 4.77
CA CYS A 176 -7.41 -12.65 6.12
C CYS A 176 -6.61 -11.86 7.17
N TYR A 177 -5.33 -11.57 6.91
CA TYR A 177 -4.52 -10.76 7.82
C TYR A 177 -4.98 -9.31 7.91
N LYS A 178 -5.47 -8.72 6.81
CA LYS A 178 -6.04 -7.36 6.84
C LYS A 178 -7.30 -7.30 7.72
N LEU A 179 -8.17 -8.30 7.63
CA LEU A 179 -9.38 -8.42 8.43
C LEU A 179 -9.09 -8.69 9.91
N LYS A 180 -8.09 -9.53 10.21
CA LYS A 180 -7.73 -9.87 11.60
C LYS A 180 -6.92 -8.76 12.29
N TYR A 181 -6.08 -8.03 11.54
CA TYR A 181 -5.15 -7.02 12.08
C TYR A 181 -5.29 -5.66 11.36
N PRO A 182 -6.50 -5.04 11.32
CA PRO A 182 -6.79 -3.88 10.46
C PRO A 182 -5.93 -2.63 10.71
N SER A 183 -5.36 -2.51 11.92
CA SER A 183 -4.50 -1.42 12.40
C SER A 183 -3.00 -1.76 12.45
N ARG A 184 -2.59 -2.96 11.99
CA ARG A 184 -1.19 -3.40 11.92
C ARG A 184 -0.78 -3.94 10.55
N PHE A 185 -1.75 -4.41 9.77
CA PHE A 185 -1.55 -4.98 8.45
C PHE A 185 -2.16 -4.05 7.39
N PHE A 186 -1.35 -3.61 6.45
CA PHE A 186 -1.70 -2.62 5.43
C PHE A 186 -1.30 -3.13 4.06
N LEU A 187 -2.17 -2.91 3.09
CA LEU A 187 -2.03 -3.33 1.70
C LEU A 187 -2.34 -2.11 0.84
N LEU A 188 -1.37 -1.66 0.05
CA LEU A 188 -1.60 -0.70 -1.02
C LEU A 188 -2.13 -1.41 -2.27
N ARG A 189 -2.52 -0.63 -3.27
CA ARG A 189 -2.80 -1.09 -4.63
C ARG A 189 -1.50 -1.09 -5.44
N GLY A 190 -1.22 -2.17 -6.16
CA GLY A 190 -0.27 -2.18 -7.28
C GLY A 190 -0.99 -2.09 -8.63
N ASN A 191 -0.24 -2.00 -9.74
CA ASN A 191 -0.87 -1.92 -11.06
C ASN A 191 -1.52 -3.25 -11.48
N HIS A 192 -1.03 -4.39 -10.94
CA HIS A 192 -1.69 -5.68 -11.13
C HIS A 192 -2.99 -5.82 -10.32
N GLU A 193 -3.30 -4.94 -9.37
CA GLU A 193 -4.65 -4.85 -8.75
C GLU A 193 -5.63 -4.00 -9.60
N SER A 194 -5.75 -4.31 -10.90
CA SER A 194 -6.62 -3.62 -11.87
C SER A 194 -7.39 -4.60 -12.77
N GLN A 195 -8.49 -4.14 -13.37
CA GLN A 195 -9.28 -5.03 -14.23
C GLN A 195 -8.57 -5.35 -15.56
N SER A 196 -7.81 -4.40 -16.12
CA SER A 196 -7.11 -4.57 -17.40
C SER A 196 -5.93 -5.54 -17.31
N ILE A 197 -5.13 -5.47 -16.24
CA ILE A 197 -3.90 -6.25 -16.10
C ILE A 197 -4.18 -7.70 -15.67
N THR A 198 -4.99 -7.90 -14.62
CA THR A 198 -5.40 -9.26 -14.18
C THR A 198 -6.10 -10.08 -15.26
N LYS A 199 -6.64 -9.41 -16.29
CA LYS A 199 -7.29 -10.04 -17.43
C LYS A 199 -6.33 -10.79 -18.35
N ILE A 200 -5.06 -10.40 -18.33
CA ILE A 200 -4.04 -10.82 -19.30
C ILE A 200 -2.92 -11.62 -18.61
N TYR A 201 -2.47 -11.21 -17.42
CA TYR A 201 -1.24 -11.73 -16.80
C TYR A 201 -1.44 -12.93 -15.84
N GLY A 202 -2.65 -13.47 -15.76
CA GLY A 202 -2.93 -14.83 -15.26
C GLY A 202 -4.07 -14.97 -14.26
N PHE A 203 -4.37 -13.95 -13.46
CA PHE A 203 -5.30 -14.05 -12.33
C PHE A 203 -6.76 -14.30 -12.75
N PHE A 204 -7.21 -13.69 -13.86
CA PHE A 204 -8.51 -14.00 -14.44
C PHE A 204 -8.65 -15.48 -14.81
N ASP A 205 -7.65 -16.06 -15.47
CA ASP A 205 -7.69 -17.46 -15.86
C ASP A 205 -7.40 -18.40 -14.68
N GLU A 206 -6.64 -17.97 -13.66
CA GLU A 206 -6.54 -18.72 -12.39
C GLU A 206 -7.91 -18.83 -11.71
N CYS A 207 -8.63 -17.71 -11.55
CA CYS A 207 -9.99 -17.67 -11.02
C CYS A 207 -10.94 -18.55 -11.84
N LYS A 208 -10.99 -18.33 -13.16
CA LYS A 208 -11.89 -19.02 -14.08
C LYS A 208 -11.61 -20.53 -14.21
N ARG A 209 -10.36 -20.97 -14.07
CA ARG A 209 -9.95 -22.38 -14.16
C ARG A 209 -10.19 -23.15 -12.85
N ARG A 210 -10.09 -22.48 -11.70
CA ARG A 210 -10.19 -23.11 -10.37
C ARG A 210 -11.58 -22.99 -9.75
N PHE A 211 -12.28 -21.90 -10.05
CA PHE A 211 -13.55 -21.48 -9.45
C PHE A 211 -14.44 -20.89 -10.56
N SER A 212 -14.63 -19.57 -10.61
CA SER A 212 -15.44 -18.92 -11.63
C SER A 212 -14.89 -17.56 -12.10
N ALA A 213 -15.38 -17.11 -13.25
CA ALA A 213 -15.18 -15.74 -13.72
C ALA A 213 -15.97 -14.68 -12.91
N LYS A 214 -16.91 -15.10 -12.05
CA LYS A 214 -17.62 -14.22 -11.11
C LYS A 214 -16.72 -13.90 -9.91
N LEU A 215 -15.98 -14.89 -9.39
CA LEU A 215 -15.02 -14.69 -8.30
C LEU A 215 -13.96 -13.65 -8.66
N TRP A 216 -13.43 -13.69 -9.90
CA TRP A 216 -12.52 -12.65 -10.39
C TRP A 216 -13.12 -11.23 -10.26
N LYS A 217 -14.38 -11.03 -10.68
CA LYS A 217 -15.05 -9.73 -10.53
C LYS A 217 -15.17 -9.30 -9.07
N VAL A 218 -15.42 -10.22 -8.15
CA VAL A 218 -15.49 -9.95 -6.71
C VAL A 218 -14.12 -9.52 -6.14
N PHE A 219 -13.01 -10.03 -6.70
CA PHE A 219 -11.68 -9.51 -6.41
C PHE A 219 -11.44 -8.12 -7.02
N ILE A 220 -11.83 -7.86 -8.28
CA ILE A 220 -11.74 -6.51 -8.88
C ILE A 220 -12.52 -5.47 -8.06
N ASP A 221 -13.74 -5.80 -7.65
CA ASP A 221 -14.58 -5.01 -6.73
C ASP A 221 -13.90 -4.70 -5.39
N THR A 222 -12.90 -5.50 -4.99
CA THR A 222 -12.11 -5.35 -3.77
C THR A 222 -10.83 -4.57 -4.00
N PHE A 223 -10.13 -4.83 -5.11
CA PHE A 223 -8.95 -4.08 -5.56
C PHE A 223 -9.29 -2.60 -5.81
N ASN A 224 -10.46 -2.34 -6.38
CA ASN A 224 -10.99 -1.00 -6.59
C ASN A 224 -11.19 -0.20 -5.29
N CYS A 225 -11.19 -0.85 -4.11
CA CYS A 225 -11.28 -0.19 -2.81
C CYS A 225 -9.92 0.09 -2.14
N LEU A 226 -8.80 -0.44 -2.65
CA LEU A 226 -7.49 -0.34 -1.98
C LEU A 226 -6.99 1.11 -1.83
N PRO A 227 -6.25 1.44 -0.75
CA PRO A 227 -5.48 2.68 -0.65
C PRO A 227 -4.29 2.65 -1.62
N VAL A 228 -3.79 3.82 -2.02
CA VAL A 228 -2.81 3.95 -3.13
C VAL A 228 -1.41 4.34 -2.67
N CYS A 229 -1.31 5.01 -1.52
CA CYS A 229 -0.04 5.38 -0.92
C CYS A 229 -0.14 5.43 0.62
N ALA A 230 1.02 5.46 1.27
CA ALA A 230 1.14 5.65 2.71
C ALA A 230 2.22 6.69 3.05
N ILE A 231 2.05 7.36 4.19
CA ILE A 231 3.01 8.27 4.79
C ILE A 231 3.40 7.69 6.16
N ILE A 232 4.67 7.34 6.37
CA ILE A 232 5.16 6.79 7.65
C ILE A 232 5.87 7.90 8.44
N GLU A 233 5.42 8.14 9.67
CA GLU A 233 5.96 9.14 10.62
C GLU A 233 6.13 10.56 10.04
N ASN A 234 5.32 10.92 9.03
CA ASN A 234 5.44 12.15 8.22
C ASN A 234 6.82 12.39 7.58
N GLN A 235 7.65 11.34 7.44
CA GLN A 235 9.01 11.41 6.87
C GLN A 235 9.18 10.57 5.59
N ILE A 236 8.41 9.49 5.44
CA ILE A 236 8.60 8.51 4.35
C ILE A 236 7.32 8.37 3.52
N PHE A 237 7.41 8.61 2.22
CA PHE A 237 6.35 8.38 1.24
C PHE A 237 6.45 6.96 0.68
N CYS A 238 5.32 6.24 0.59
CA CYS A 238 5.26 4.88 0.08
C CYS A 238 4.17 4.73 -0.99
N CYS A 239 4.51 4.20 -2.16
CA CYS A 239 3.55 3.86 -3.24
C CYS A 239 3.98 2.55 -3.93
N HIS A 240 3.26 2.14 -4.99
CA HIS A 240 3.69 1.03 -5.83
C HIS A 240 4.63 1.50 -6.95
N GLY A 241 4.09 2.32 -7.85
CA GLY A 241 4.76 2.96 -8.97
C GLY A 241 5.65 4.10 -8.49
N GLY A 242 5.26 5.35 -8.71
CA GLY A 242 6.16 6.46 -8.42
C GLY A 242 5.47 7.78 -8.18
N LEU A 243 6.09 8.85 -8.68
CA LEU A 243 5.61 10.21 -8.58
C LEU A 243 4.75 10.59 -9.80
N SER A 244 3.83 11.52 -9.63
CA SER A 244 3.06 12.15 -10.72
C SER A 244 3.58 13.57 -11.00
N PRO A 245 3.59 14.03 -12.26
CA PRO A 245 3.81 15.45 -12.57
C PRO A 245 2.83 16.38 -11.84
N GLU A 246 1.61 15.91 -11.55
CA GLU A 246 0.60 16.63 -10.75
C GLU A 246 0.99 16.84 -9.27
N PHE A 247 2.12 16.29 -8.80
CA PHE A 247 2.63 16.54 -7.45
C PHE A 247 3.58 17.74 -7.37
N LEU A 248 4.09 18.25 -8.50
CA LEU A 248 5.02 19.38 -8.53
C LEU A 248 4.40 20.69 -9.06
N THR A 249 3.07 20.73 -9.22
CA THR A 249 2.34 21.94 -9.61
C THR A 249 2.37 23.02 -8.51
N PRO A 250 2.28 24.33 -8.83
CA PRO A 250 2.49 25.41 -7.85
C PRO A 250 1.39 25.58 -6.78
N ASP A 251 0.27 24.87 -6.92
CA ASP A 251 -0.85 24.84 -5.96
C ASP A 251 -0.61 23.88 -4.77
N LEU A 252 0.38 23.00 -4.86
CA LEU A 252 0.77 22.10 -3.79
C LEU A 252 2.03 22.63 -3.10
N CYS A 253 1.86 23.18 -1.90
CA CYS A 253 2.92 23.82 -1.12
C CYS A 253 3.48 22.89 -0.02
N ASP A 254 2.63 22.07 0.62
CA ASP A 254 3.04 21.19 1.72
C ASP A 254 2.48 19.76 1.66
N LEU A 255 2.89 18.93 2.64
CA LEU A 255 2.49 17.53 2.75
C LEU A 255 0.98 17.35 2.99
N ASN A 256 0.28 18.34 3.55
CA ASN A 256 -1.17 18.34 3.70
C ASN A 256 -1.86 18.62 2.37
N ASP A 257 -1.35 19.54 1.55
CA ASP A 257 -1.84 19.76 0.17
C ASP A 257 -1.72 18.48 -0.66
N LEU A 258 -0.55 17.82 -0.62
CA LEU A 258 -0.35 16.53 -1.29
C LEU A 258 -1.33 15.46 -0.78
N LYS A 259 -1.51 15.36 0.55
CA LYS A 259 -2.50 14.44 1.16
C LYS A 259 -3.91 14.78 0.65
N LEU A 260 -4.31 16.04 0.57
CA LEU A 260 -5.64 16.46 0.09
C LEU A 260 -5.84 16.18 -1.40
N LYS A 261 -4.86 16.50 -2.25
CA LYS A 261 -4.85 16.20 -3.69
C LYS A 261 -5.09 14.72 -3.94
N ILE A 262 -4.34 13.83 -3.27
CA ILE A 262 -4.52 12.37 -3.43
C ILE A 262 -5.82 11.88 -2.74
N ARG A 263 -6.22 12.47 -1.61
CA ARG A 263 -7.52 12.17 -0.93
C ARG A 263 -8.75 12.55 -1.77
N SER A 264 -8.62 13.38 -2.81
CA SER A 264 -9.71 13.69 -3.75
C SER A 264 -10.06 12.55 -4.71
N LEU A 265 -9.17 11.56 -4.87
CA LEU A 265 -9.43 10.36 -5.67
C LEU A 265 -10.55 9.52 -5.05
N THR A 266 -11.64 9.34 -5.80
CA THR A 266 -12.81 8.57 -5.35
C THR A 266 -12.52 7.07 -5.33
N ARG A 267 -13.21 6.35 -4.44
CA ARG A 267 -13.23 4.87 -4.39
C ARG A 267 -14.65 4.37 -4.12
N PRO A 268 -15.06 3.22 -4.68
CA PRO A 268 -14.27 2.33 -5.54
C PRO A 268 -14.05 2.89 -6.95
N CYS A 269 -12.87 2.64 -7.52
CA CYS A 269 -12.48 3.04 -8.88
C CYS A 269 -11.59 1.98 -9.55
N ASP A 270 -11.66 1.83 -10.87
CA ASP A 270 -10.64 1.08 -11.63
C ASP A 270 -9.43 2.01 -11.92
N VAL A 271 -8.31 1.46 -12.39
CA VAL A 271 -7.13 2.27 -12.72
C VAL A 271 -7.33 2.94 -14.09
N PRO A 272 -7.24 4.28 -14.22
CA PRO A 272 -7.30 4.99 -15.50
C PRO A 272 -5.99 4.89 -16.26
N ASP A 273 -6.02 5.14 -17.57
CA ASP A 273 -4.82 5.09 -18.42
C ASP A 273 -3.82 6.24 -18.16
N ALA A 274 -4.23 7.30 -17.45
CA ALA A 274 -3.40 8.49 -17.16
C ALA A 274 -3.81 9.24 -15.88
N GLY A 275 -2.94 10.15 -15.42
CA GLY A 275 -3.12 10.99 -14.22
C GLY A 275 -2.69 10.30 -12.93
N ILE A 276 -2.81 11.00 -11.78
CA ILE A 276 -2.24 10.57 -10.48
C ILE A 276 -2.44 9.08 -10.13
N LEU A 277 -3.64 8.51 -10.35
CA LEU A 277 -3.91 7.11 -10.02
C LEU A 277 -3.20 6.11 -10.96
N CYS A 278 -2.91 6.52 -12.20
CA CYS A 278 -2.00 5.78 -13.08
C CYS A 278 -0.56 5.92 -12.59
N ASP A 279 -0.10 7.15 -12.34
CA ASP A 279 1.30 7.45 -12.03
C ASP A 279 1.79 6.83 -10.71
N LEU A 280 0.94 6.86 -9.67
CA LEU A 280 1.20 6.18 -8.39
C LEU A 280 1.36 4.66 -8.50
N LEU A 281 0.97 4.07 -9.63
CA LEU A 281 1.00 2.63 -9.91
C LEU A 281 1.94 2.25 -11.05
N TRP A 282 2.34 3.17 -11.93
CA TRP A 282 3.13 2.88 -13.14
C TRP A 282 4.40 3.72 -13.34
N ALA A 283 4.55 4.87 -12.66
CA ALA A 283 5.73 5.71 -12.87
C ALA A 283 7.00 5.09 -12.27
N ASP A 284 8.13 5.19 -12.97
CA ASP A 284 9.43 4.61 -12.57
C ASP A 284 10.52 5.68 -12.38
N PRO A 285 11.48 5.49 -11.46
CA PRO A 285 12.73 6.26 -11.48
C PRO A 285 13.51 5.99 -12.77
N TRP A 286 14.09 7.03 -13.36
CA TRP A 286 14.84 6.93 -14.61
C TRP A 286 16.30 6.55 -14.32
N TYR A 287 16.61 5.26 -14.46
CA TYR A 287 17.98 4.75 -14.37
C TYR A 287 18.76 5.00 -15.67
N ILE A 288 20.08 5.10 -15.53
CA ILE A 288 21.03 4.94 -16.62
C ILE A 288 21.54 3.50 -16.55
N ASP A 289 21.54 2.77 -17.66
CA ASP A 289 22.28 1.51 -17.73
C ASP A 289 23.78 1.79 -17.69
N ASP A 290 24.51 1.03 -16.87
CA ASP A 290 25.94 1.18 -16.53
C ASP A 290 26.88 0.96 -17.75
N THR A 291 26.28 0.64 -18.91
CA THR A 291 26.93 0.52 -20.22
C THR A 291 27.18 1.85 -20.93
N ASN A 292 26.57 2.95 -20.48
CA ASN A 292 26.67 4.25 -21.14
C ASN A 292 27.99 4.99 -20.88
N ASP A 293 28.43 5.77 -21.87
CA ASP A 293 29.63 6.60 -21.80
C ASP A 293 29.51 7.64 -20.68
N LYS A 294 30.63 7.96 -20.00
CA LYS A 294 30.70 8.94 -18.90
C LYS A 294 30.47 10.39 -19.34
N ASN A 295 30.28 10.61 -20.65
CA ASN A 295 29.89 11.88 -21.25
C ASN A 295 28.35 12.01 -21.41
N THR A 296 27.59 10.94 -21.16
CA THR A 296 26.12 10.98 -21.13
C THR A 296 25.66 11.73 -19.88
N PRO A 297 24.83 12.79 -20.00
CA PRO A 297 24.32 13.52 -18.84
C PRO A 297 23.32 12.67 -18.04
N GLU A 298 23.25 12.89 -16.73
CA GLU A 298 22.24 12.24 -15.89
C GLU A 298 20.81 12.64 -16.31
N PRO A 299 19.86 11.69 -16.39
CA PRO A 299 18.48 12.01 -16.73
C PRO A 299 17.81 12.90 -15.68
N SER A 300 17.14 13.93 -16.15
CA SER A 300 16.48 14.96 -15.35
C SER A 300 15.08 15.25 -15.89
N GLY A 301 14.17 15.62 -15.00
CA GLY A 301 12.79 15.93 -15.35
C GLY A 301 11.92 14.68 -15.52
N TRP A 302 10.99 14.76 -16.47
CA TRP A 302 10.01 13.72 -16.78
C TRP A 302 10.15 13.28 -18.23
N GLU A 303 10.05 11.98 -18.48
CA GLU A 303 9.99 11.39 -19.83
C GLU A 303 8.85 10.35 -19.90
N SER A 304 8.43 9.99 -21.11
CA SER A 304 7.43 8.97 -21.38
C SER A 304 7.97 7.58 -21.00
N ASN A 305 7.24 6.80 -20.20
CA ASN A 305 7.75 5.51 -19.74
C ASN A 305 7.81 4.47 -20.88
N GLU A 306 8.90 3.69 -20.96
CA GLU A 306 9.08 2.61 -21.94
C GLU A 306 8.00 1.52 -21.86
N ARG A 307 7.31 1.39 -20.72
CA ARG A 307 6.11 0.54 -20.55
C ARG A 307 4.93 0.98 -21.41
N GLY A 308 4.97 2.18 -22.01
CA GLY A 308 3.88 2.76 -22.81
C GLY A 308 2.74 3.36 -21.98
N VAL A 309 2.95 3.57 -20.68
CA VAL A 309 1.96 4.08 -19.72
C VAL A 309 2.66 4.86 -18.60
N SER A 310 2.14 6.03 -18.25
CA SER A 310 2.76 6.98 -17.29
C SER A 310 4.20 7.39 -17.70
N TYR A 311 5.01 7.78 -16.71
CA TYR A 311 6.28 8.52 -16.88
C TYR A 311 7.48 7.80 -16.25
N MET A 312 8.68 8.15 -16.72
CA MET A 312 9.92 8.02 -15.97
C MET A 312 10.28 9.38 -15.35
N PHE A 313 10.97 9.39 -14.20
CA PHE A 313 11.37 10.61 -13.51
C PHE A 313 12.81 10.59 -13.00
N GLY A 314 13.52 11.71 -13.18
CA GLY A 314 14.91 11.89 -12.76
C GLY A 314 15.12 12.05 -11.25
N ALA A 315 16.39 12.04 -10.83
CA ALA A 315 16.77 12.27 -9.44
C ALA A 315 16.43 13.68 -8.95
N ASP A 316 16.42 14.67 -9.85
CA ASP A 316 15.98 16.04 -9.59
C ASP A 316 14.49 16.15 -9.25
N ILE A 317 13.65 15.28 -9.81
CA ILE A 317 12.22 15.19 -9.47
C ILE A 317 12.03 14.58 -8.07
N VAL A 318 12.81 13.56 -7.71
CA VAL A 318 12.84 13.01 -6.34
C VAL A 318 13.24 14.08 -5.33
N ASP A 319 14.30 14.84 -5.64
CA ASP A 319 14.81 15.91 -4.78
C ASP A 319 13.77 17.03 -4.58
N GLN A 320 13.18 17.53 -5.67
CA GLN A 320 12.11 18.56 -5.61
C GLN A 320 10.87 18.11 -4.84
N PHE A 321 10.47 16.84 -4.98
CA PHE A 321 9.32 16.28 -4.27
C PHE A 321 9.59 16.20 -2.75
N LEU A 322 10.75 15.68 -2.37
CA LEU A 322 11.12 15.49 -0.96
C LEU A 322 11.35 16.82 -0.24
N GLU A 323 12.02 17.78 -0.88
CA GLU A 323 12.23 19.12 -0.32
C GLU A 323 10.89 19.84 -0.10
N ARG A 324 10.04 19.91 -1.13
CA ARG A 324 8.73 20.59 -1.08
C ARG A 324 7.83 20.02 0.01
N PHE A 325 7.80 18.70 0.17
CA PHE A 325 6.90 18.04 1.11
C PHE A 325 7.54 17.71 2.47
N ASN A 326 8.78 18.17 2.72
CA ASN A 326 9.54 17.94 3.96
C ASN A 326 9.60 16.44 4.34
N LEU A 327 9.99 15.63 3.37
CA LEU A 327 10.14 14.17 3.46
C LEU A 327 11.61 13.78 3.28
N ASP A 328 12.03 12.65 3.83
CA ASP A 328 13.42 12.16 3.76
C ASP A 328 13.62 11.03 2.72
N LEU A 329 12.57 10.25 2.43
CA LEU A 329 12.65 9.01 1.63
C LEU A 329 11.36 8.66 0.87
N ILE A 330 11.50 8.21 -0.38
CA ILE A 330 10.47 7.47 -1.13
C ILE A 330 10.77 5.96 -1.04
N VAL A 331 9.75 5.15 -0.77
CA VAL A 331 9.80 3.68 -0.83
C VAL A 331 8.78 3.18 -1.87
N ARG A 332 9.22 2.43 -2.87
CA ARG A 332 8.37 1.94 -3.98
C ARG A 332 8.68 0.50 -4.38
N ALA A 333 7.95 -0.07 -5.33
CA ALA A 333 8.09 -1.47 -5.73
C ALA A 333 8.19 -1.63 -7.27
N HIS A 334 7.39 -2.44 -7.95
CA HIS A 334 7.11 -2.38 -9.41
C HIS A 334 8.28 -2.67 -10.40
N GLN A 335 9.52 -2.77 -9.92
CA GLN A 335 10.72 -3.12 -10.68
C GLN A 335 11.50 -4.23 -9.99
N VAL A 336 11.87 -5.25 -10.77
CA VAL A 336 12.75 -6.34 -10.33
C VAL A 336 14.16 -5.78 -10.18
N VAL A 337 14.78 -5.96 -9.01
CA VAL A 337 16.13 -5.49 -8.67
C VAL A 337 16.95 -6.62 -8.05
N GLU A 338 18.26 -6.70 -8.33
CA GLU A 338 19.05 -7.93 -8.14
C GLU A 338 19.04 -8.45 -6.69
N ASP A 339 19.33 -7.60 -5.71
CA ASP A 339 19.36 -7.98 -4.28
C ASP A 339 17.97 -7.86 -3.60
N GLY A 340 16.90 -7.62 -4.38
CA GLY A 340 15.54 -7.40 -3.89
C GLY A 340 15.30 -6.01 -3.29
N TYR A 341 16.33 -5.15 -3.22
CA TYR A 341 16.21 -3.73 -2.94
C TYR A 341 17.26 -2.95 -3.74
N GLU A 342 16.97 -1.68 -4.07
CA GLU A 342 17.91 -0.81 -4.77
C GLU A 342 17.70 0.66 -4.39
N PHE A 343 18.79 1.44 -4.28
CA PHE A 343 18.74 2.86 -3.92
C PHE A 343 18.97 3.76 -5.13
N TYR A 344 18.13 4.78 -5.28
CA TYR A 344 18.21 5.82 -6.31
C TYR A 344 18.30 7.22 -5.68
N ALA A 345 18.62 8.25 -6.48
CA ALA A 345 18.66 9.67 -6.08
C ALA A 345 19.37 9.92 -4.73
N ASN A 346 20.68 9.64 -4.66
CA ASN A 346 21.49 9.76 -3.44
C ASN A 346 20.90 9.03 -2.21
N ARG A 347 20.22 7.90 -2.45
CA ARG A 347 19.53 7.03 -1.48
C ARG A 347 18.22 7.59 -0.92
N SER A 348 17.67 8.65 -1.51
CA SER A 348 16.39 9.23 -1.12
C SER A 348 15.18 8.63 -1.87
N LEU A 349 15.41 7.71 -2.81
CA LEU A 349 14.41 6.72 -3.21
C LEU A 349 14.96 5.31 -3.00
N VAL A 350 14.11 4.37 -2.61
CA VAL A 350 14.43 2.93 -2.58
C VAL A 350 13.32 2.10 -3.23
N THR A 351 13.72 1.25 -4.17
CA THR A 351 12.88 0.22 -4.81
C THR A 351 12.97 -1.07 -3.99
N ILE A 352 11.84 -1.71 -3.71
CA ILE A 352 11.72 -2.96 -2.93
C ILE A 352 10.99 -4.01 -3.77
N PHE A 353 11.57 -5.20 -3.89
CA PHE A 353 10.96 -6.34 -4.57
C PHE A 353 10.96 -7.56 -3.64
N SER A 354 9.81 -8.19 -3.41
CA SER A 354 9.66 -9.24 -2.38
C SER A 354 9.40 -10.65 -2.92
N ALA A 355 9.45 -10.85 -4.25
CA ALA A 355 9.36 -12.15 -4.91
C ALA A 355 10.74 -12.61 -5.43
N PRO A 356 11.39 -13.62 -4.81
CA PRO A 356 12.72 -14.07 -5.22
C PRO A 356 12.65 -15.06 -6.39
N ASN A 357 13.64 -15.04 -7.29
CA ASN A 357 13.65 -15.83 -8.53
C ASN A 357 12.39 -15.58 -9.37
N TYR A 358 12.16 -14.31 -9.70
CA TYR A 358 10.91 -13.83 -10.30
C TYR A 358 10.59 -14.53 -11.62
N CYS A 359 9.33 -14.94 -11.80
CA CYS A 359 8.83 -15.78 -12.89
C CYS A 359 9.55 -17.14 -13.10
N GLY A 360 10.63 -17.44 -12.38
CA GLY A 360 11.59 -18.49 -12.73
C GLY A 360 12.58 -18.08 -13.84
N GLU A 361 12.71 -16.78 -14.13
CA GLU A 361 13.49 -16.22 -15.25
C GLU A 361 14.65 -15.32 -14.78
N PHE A 362 14.50 -14.66 -13.63
CA PHE A 362 15.52 -13.81 -12.99
C PHE A 362 16.18 -14.56 -11.82
N ASP A 363 17.47 -14.31 -11.51
CA ASP A 363 18.15 -14.88 -10.32
C ASP A 363 18.10 -13.93 -9.10
N ASN A 364 17.10 -13.04 -9.07
CA ASN A 364 16.99 -11.99 -8.06
C ASN A 364 16.70 -12.54 -6.66
N ALA A 365 17.26 -11.88 -5.64
CA ALA A 365 16.79 -11.99 -4.27
C ALA A 365 15.50 -11.18 -4.06
N ALA A 366 14.88 -11.39 -2.90
CA ALA A 366 13.80 -10.57 -2.37
C ALA A 366 14.27 -9.85 -1.12
N ALA A 367 13.75 -8.65 -0.87
CA ALA A 367 13.99 -7.94 0.39
C ALA A 367 12.68 -7.56 1.09
N VAL A 368 12.80 -7.31 2.39
CA VAL A 368 11.81 -6.64 3.22
C VAL A 368 12.51 -5.50 3.96
N PHE A 369 12.04 -4.27 3.75
CA PHE A 369 12.61 -3.09 4.40
C PHE A 369 12.03 -2.96 5.82
N CYS A 370 12.89 -3.06 6.82
CA CYS A 370 12.53 -3.09 8.23
C CYS A 370 12.85 -1.73 8.85
N LEU A 371 11.80 -0.92 9.11
CA LEU A 371 11.89 0.34 9.85
C LEU A 371 11.70 0.08 11.35
N SER A 372 12.72 0.42 12.13
CA SER A 372 12.69 0.40 13.59
C SER A 372 12.73 1.83 14.14
N LYS A 373 12.36 2.00 15.42
CA LYS A 373 12.53 3.25 16.16
C LYS A 373 13.77 3.17 17.03
N ILE A 374 14.63 4.18 16.97
CA ILE A 374 15.82 4.25 17.81
C ILE A 374 15.39 4.54 19.26
N SER A 375 15.33 3.50 20.09
CA SER A 375 14.90 3.59 21.49
C SER A 375 15.97 4.22 22.39
N ASN A 376 16.18 5.53 22.22
CA ASN A 376 16.92 6.35 23.18
C ASN A 376 16.10 6.48 24.47
N GLN A 377 16.40 5.60 25.43
CA GLN A 377 15.78 5.35 26.74
C GLN A 377 14.71 4.24 26.79
N ILE A 378 14.58 3.66 27.99
CA ILE A 378 13.74 2.50 28.32
C ILE A 378 12.37 2.99 28.78
N GLU A 379 11.36 2.90 27.91
CA GLU A 379 9.96 3.00 28.31
C GLU A 379 9.18 1.75 27.87
N ASN A 380 8.30 1.27 28.74
CA ASN A 380 7.55 0.03 28.52
C ASN A 380 6.41 0.25 27.52
N LEU A 381 6.68 -0.04 26.24
CA LEU A 381 5.74 0.15 25.12
C LEU A 381 4.48 -0.72 25.23
N GLN A 382 3.48 -0.21 25.93
CA GLN A 382 2.07 -0.57 25.69
C GLN A 382 1.63 0.07 24.36
N PRO A 383 0.97 -0.66 23.45
CA PRO A 383 0.56 -0.13 22.14
C PRO A 383 -0.60 0.86 22.30
N THR A 384 -0.30 2.16 22.23
CA THR A 384 -1.29 3.24 22.29
C THR A 384 -2.12 3.31 21.01
N PHE A 385 -3.44 3.46 21.17
CA PHE A 385 -4.36 3.76 20.07
C PHE A 385 -4.08 5.18 19.52
N CYS A 386 -3.82 5.30 18.22
CA CYS A 386 -4.05 6.56 17.51
C CYS A 386 -5.52 6.67 17.11
N ASN A 387 -6.14 7.83 17.34
CA ASN A 387 -7.56 8.07 17.02
C ASN A 387 -7.74 8.39 15.53
N LEU A 388 -8.57 7.62 14.84
CA LEU A 388 -8.80 7.68 13.38
C LEU A 388 -9.51 8.95 12.84
N ILE A 389 -9.63 10.03 13.62
CA ILE A 389 -10.52 11.18 13.29
C ILE A 389 -9.88 12.57 13.51
N ASN A 390 -8.79 12.72 14.30
CA ASN A 390 -8.27 14.04 14.70
C ASN A 390 -6.85 14.32 14.17
N ASP A 391 -6.68 14.45 12.84
CA ASP A 391 -5.42 14.86 12.19
C ASP A 391 -5.03 16.34 12.48
N GLU A 392 -5.96 17.17 12.97
CA GLU A 392 -5.84 18.65 13.01
C GLU A 392 -5.21 19.24 14.28
N ILE A 393 -5.19 18.53 15.41
CA ILE A 393 -4.87 19.11 16.73
C ILE A 393 -3.43 18.80 17.19
N ASP A 394 -2.81 17.72 16.69
CA ASP A 394 -1.55 17.16 17.22
C ASP A 394 -0.30 17.52 16.39
N GLN A 395 -0.38 18.53 15.51
CA GLN A 395 0.70 18.86 14.57
C GLN A 395 1.82 19.73 15.18
N SER A 396 1.55 20.48 16.26
CA SER A 396 2.47 21.49 16.81
C SER A 396 3.55 20.96 17.76
N LEU A 397 3.47 19.68 18.18
CA LEU A 397 4.38 19.09 19.18
C LEU A 397 4.82 17.64 18.87
N GLN A 398 4.56 17.12 17.68
CA GLN A 398 5.10 15.80 17.27
C GLN A 398 6.61 15.89 17.05
N LYS A 399 7.37 15.56 18.11
CA LYS A 399 8.82 15.34 18.05
C LYS A 399 9.13 14.25 17.02
N GLU A 400 9.94 14.59 16.03
CA GLU A 400 10.32 13.72 14.93
C GLU A 400 10.87 12.37 15.43
N ALA A 401 10.38 11.29 14.83
CA ALA A 401 10.76 9.93 15.22
C ALA A 401 12.09 9.56 14.55
N ASP A 402 13.16 9.42 15.34
CA ASP A 402 14.41 8.80 14.90
C ASP A 402 14.13 7.36 14.39
N LEU A 403 14.13 7.18 13.07
CA LEU A 403 13.96 5.90 12.39
C LEU A 403 15.30 5.31 11.94
N GLU A 404 15.46 4.00 12.11
CA GLU A 404 16.57 3.23 11.55
C GLU A 404 16.03 2.19 10.56
N GLY A 405 16.60 2.18 9.36
CA GLY A 405 16.21 1.29 8.27
C GLY A 405 17.22 0.16 8.08
N SER A 406 16.73 -1.06 7.85
CA SER A 406 17.56 -2.24 7.58
C SER A 406 16.86 -3.18 6.60
N PHE A 407 17.62 -4.02 5.89
CA PHE A 407 17.03 -4.98 4.94
C PHE A 407 17.14 -6.41 5.46
N GLN A 408 16.01 -7.12 5.41
CA GLN A 408 15.97 -8.57 5.55
C GLN A 408 15.93 -9.18 4.15
N ILE A 409 17.09 -9.65 3.68
CA ILE A 409 17.22 -10.32 2.38
C ILE A 409 16.74 -11.78 2.49
N ILE A 410 16.08 -12.26 1.44
CA ILE A 410 15.48 -13.58 1.28
C ILE A 410 15.89 -14.09 -0.10
N ARG A 411 16.36 -15.34 -0.21
CA ARG A 411 16.72 -15.97 -1.49
C ARG A 411 15.84 -17.20 -1.72
N SER A 412 15.62 -17.57 -2.98
CA SER A 412 14.62 -18.55 -3.37
C SER A 412 14.84 -19.94 -2.76
N ILE A 413 13.76 -20.62 -2.36
CA ILE A 413 13.77 -21.95 -1.71
C ILE A 413 13.69 -23.10 -2.74
N VAL A 414 13.93 -22.80 -4.02
CA VAL A 414 14.09 -23.81 -5.07
C VAL A 414 15.48 -24.42 -4.91
N PRO A 415 15.62 -25.74 -4.71
CA PRO A 415 16.94 -26.36 -4.70
C PRO A 415 17.57 -26.15 -6.08
N ASN A 416 18.82 -25.65 -6.11
CA ASN A 416 19.60 -25.58 -7.35
C ASN A 416 19.48 -26.93 -8.08
N LYS A 417 18.90 -26.92 -9.28
CA LYS A 417 19.06 -28.04 -10.21
C LYS A 417 20.56 -28.25 -10.34
N LYS A 418 21.02 -29.47 -10.07
CA LYS A 418 22.41 -29.81 -10.40
C LYS A 418 22.62 -29.51 -11.89
N LYS A 419 23.72 -28.83 -12.20
CA LYS A 419 24.27 -28.83 -13.55
C LYS A 419 24.89 -30.21 -13.72
N ASP A 420 24.07 -31.14 -14.22
CA ASP A 420 24.49 -32.45 -14.73
C ASP A 420 25.15 -32.27 -16.11
#